data_AF-A0A523WVX9-F1
#
_entry.id   AF-A0A523WVX9-F1
#
_cell.length_a   1.000
_cell.length_b   1.000
_cell.length_c   1.000
_cell.angle_alpha   90.00
_cell.angle_beta   90.00
_cell.angle_gamma   90.00
#
_symmetry.space_group_name_H-M   'P 1'
#
loop_
_entity.id
_entity.type
_entity.pdbx_description
1 polymer ?
#
loop_
_entity_poly.entity_id
_entity_poly.type
_entity_poly.pdbx_seq_one_letter_code
_entity_poly.pdbx_strand_id
1 'polypeptide(L)'
;MKTRLLVLLMIISLGIAFALVQGQVPEGSISLEVSFDPEPVFSQMIYGEIYDFHVVINNLNLDLDEGDTVHPILNTKFSGDLVVHVSFIVSKEGALPVGAERQEYITPMLAWKESNQVTLPSIGESDFLPYSYNASRMGYGTEVDVDEWVTFNVDINVYLWQYMEIEGDTVYLLSDSPIGEAHLKFSIISNSKVAYVNDVFAAMNDELDAARDAISDVEDELGRALDIDLGDYEAAYAAMNSHIEEGDYVSAISAYEGYEPTWWDDVVTAMLGEVDAFEGLIEEYADQFEELTASYEELESQIEDIAAKDAEIADLEAQIETLQSNSRLYIFGMVALGAVLIAALVRMFGKLPGKKASPQTSL
;
A
#
# COMPACT_ATOMS: atom_id res chain seq x y z
N MET A 1 -11.10 11.72 -22.11
CA MET A 1 -12.11 12.81 -22.05
C MET A 1 -13.42 12.40 -21.36
N LYS A 2 -13.95 11.19 -21.57
CA LYS A 2 -15.16 10.72 -20.87
C LYS A 2 -14.98 10.44 -19.37
N THR A 3 -13.77 10.08 -18.94
CA THR A 3 -13.45 9.79 -17.51
C THR A 3 -13.35 11.06 -16.65
N ARG A 4 -12.83 12.17 -17.21
CA ARG A 4 -12.76 13.46 -16.50
C ARG A 4 -14.12 14.14 -16.32
N LEU A 5 -15.09 13.87 -17.21
CA LEU A 5 -16.46 14.35 -17.04
C LEU A 5 -17.20 13.61 -15.93
N LEU A 6 -16.82 12.35 -15.65
CA LEU A 6 -17.48 11.51 -14.65
C LEU A 6 -17.00 11.84 -13.23
N VAL A 7 -15.71 12.18 -13.06
CA VAL A 7 -15.16 12.69 -11.80
C VAL A 7 -15.70 14.08 -11.47
N LEU A 8 -15.83 14.98 -12.46
CA LEU A 8 -16.42 16.31 -12.24
C LEU A 8 -17.91 16.23 -11.86
N LEU A 9 -18.67 15.28 -12.42
CA LEU A 9 -20.06 15.02 -12.01
C LEU A 9 -20.15 14.39 -10.61
N MET A 10 -19.14 13.61 -10.21
CA MET A 10 -19.08 13.01 -8.87
C MET A 10 -18.78 14.07 -7.79
N ILE A 11 -17.86 15.00 -8.06
CA ILE A 11 -17.52 16.11 -7.14
C ILE A 11 -18.70 17.10 -7.01
N ILE A 12 -19.44 17.37 -8.11
CA ILE A 12 -20.68 18.16 -8.05
C ILE A 12 -21.79 17.42 -7.30
N SER A 13 -21.83 16.08 -7.34
CA SER A 13 -22.77 15.30 -6.52
C SER A 13 -22.37 15.15 -5.05
N LEU A 14 -21.08 15.28 -4.71
CA LEU A 14 -20.60 15.25 -3.33
C LEU A 14 -20.75 16.63 -2.65
N GLY A 15 -20.57 17.73 -3.38
CA GLY A 15 -20.85 19.09 -2.90
C GLY A 15 -22.34 19.42 -2.72
N ILE A 16 -23.25 18.55 -3.19
CA ILE A 16 -24.70 18.67 -3.01
C ILE A 16 -25.25 17.48 -2.17
N ALA A 17 -24.36 16.62 -1.62
CA ALA A 17 -24.77 15.54 -0.72
C ALA A 17 -25.09 16.01 0.71
N PHE A 18 -25.09 17.32 0.97
CA PHE A 18 -25.86 17.93 2.06
C PHE A 18 -27.30 18.21 1.58
N ALA A 19 -28.02 17.17 1.18
CA ALA A 19 -29.42 17.27 0.82
C ALA A 19 -30.19 16.06 1.33
N LEU A 20 -30.88 16.30 2.45
CA LEU A 20 -32.09 15.62 2.89
C LEU A 20 -31.94 14.10 3.09
N VAL A 21 -31.69 13.70 4.33
CA VAL A 21 -32.24 12.45 4.87
C VAL A 21 -33.77 12.59 4.82
N GLN A 22 -34.39 12.33 3.67
CA GLN A 22 -35.83 12.24 3.52
C GLN A 22 -36.31 10.92 4.13
N GLY A 23 -36.34 10.87 5.47
CA GLY A 23 -37.38 10.09 6.13
C GLY A 23 -38.73 10.56 5.58
N GLN A 24 -39.67 9.63 5.35
CA GLN A 24 -41.03 9.98 4.92
C GLN A 24 -41.50 11.18 5.73
N VAL A 25 -41.61 12.31 5.06
CA VAL A 25 -41.97 13.57 5.70
C VAL A 25 -43.39 13.38 6.24
N PRO A 26 -43.59 13.29 7.56
CA PRO A 26 -44.93 13.12 8.10
C PRO A 26 -45.81 14.29 7.62
N GLU A 27 -47.09 14.00 7.33
CA GLU A 27 -48.07 15.04 6.99
C GLU A 27 -48.02 16.11 8.10
N GLY A 28 -47.66 17.35 7.73
CA GLY A 28 -47.41 18.46 8.67
C GLY A 28 -45.93 18.74 8.94
N SER A 29 -45.15 19.10 7.92
CA SER A 29 -43.70 19.32 8.07
C SER A 29 -43.27 20.78 8.03
N ILE A 30 -42.30 21.07 8.89
CA ILE A 30 -41.43 22.25 8.80
C ILE A 30 -40.14 21.80 8.12
N SER A 31 -39.67 22.57 7.14
CA SER A 31 -38.34 22.41 6.57
C SER A 31 -37.44 23.53 7.04
N LEU A 32 -36.22 23.17 7.44
CA LEU A 32 -35.18 24.14 7.79
C LEU A 32 -34.20 24.25 6.63
N GLU A 33 -33.92 25.48 6.24
CA GLU A 33 -32.83 25.83 5.35
C GLU A 33 -31.89 26.77 6.09
N VAL A 34 -30.58 26.56 5.96
CA VAL A 34 -29.58 27.41 6.60
C VAL A 34 -28.68 27.96 5.51
N SER A 35 -28.60 29.28 5.44
CA SER A 35 -27.73 30.00 4.50
C SER A 35 -26.67 30.78 5.26
N PHE A 36 -25.50 30.97 4.66
CA PHE A 36 -24.34 31.62 5.27
C PHE A 36 -23.83 32.76 4.38
N ASP A 37 -23.33 33.83 4.99
CA ASP A 37 -22.61 34.94 4.35
C ASP A 37 -21.34 35.29 5.17
N PRO A 38 -20.13 35.07 4.64
CA PRO A 38 -19.85 34.41 3.35
C PRO A 38 -20.21 32.91 3.40
N GLU A 39 -20.48 32.30 2.25
CA GLU A 39 -20.76 30.86 2.15
C GLU A 39 -19.48 30.02 2.45
N PRO A 40 -19.51 29.09 3.43
CA PRO A 40 -18.40 28.18 3.70
C PRO A 40 -18.12 27.29 2.50
N VAL A 41 -16.91 27.39 1.93
CA VAL A 41 -16.49 26.54 0.81
C VAL A 41 -15.93 25.23 1.37
N PHE A 42 -16.39 24.08 0.85
CA PHE A 42 -16.00 22.74 1.32
C PHE A 42 -16.27 22.50 2.81
N SER A 43 -17.34 23.12 3.36
CA SER A 43 -17.64 23.08 4.80
C SER A 43 -16.49 23.61 5.67
N GLN A 44 -15.71 24.57 5.16
CA GLN A 44 -14.63 25.21 5.88
C GLN A 44 -14.95 26.67 6.21
N MET A 45 -14.60 27.07 7.43
CA MET A 45 -14.68 28.45 7.90
C MET A 45 -13.27 29.01 8.13
N ILE A 46 -12.99 30.19 7.58
CA ILE A 46 -11.69 30.83 7.73
C ILE A 46 -11.59 31.47 9.11
N TYR A 47 -10.53 31.12 9.84
CA TYR A 47 -10.25 31.68 11.15
C TYR A 47 -10.10 33.20 11.08
N GLY A 48 -10.83 33.91 11.94
CA GLY A 48 -10.82 35.36 11.99
C GLY A 48 -11.92 36.04 11.17
N GLU A 49 -12.63 35.29 10.31
CA GLU A 49 -13.79 35.81 9.59
C GLU A 49 -15.06 35.76 10.44
N ILE A 50 -16.02 36.60 10.07
CA ILE A 50 -17.37 36.61 10.67
C ILE A 50 -18.30 35.98 9.65
N TYR A 51 -19.02 34.95 10.09
CA TYR A 51 -20.04 34.25 9.34
C TYR A 51 -21.40 34.61 9.91
N ASP A 52 -22.18 35.34 9.12
CA ASP A 52 -23.59 35.54 9.40
C ASP A 52 -24.34 34.37 8.78
N PHE A 53 -25.22 33.71 9.53
CA PHE A 53 -26.06 32.66 8.96
C PHE A 53 -27.51 32.85 9.35
N HIS A 54 -28.37 32.51 8.41
CA HIS A 54 -29.80 32.69 8.50
C HIS A 54 -30.47 31.34 8.53
N VAL A 55 -31.22 31.09 9.60
CA VAL A 55 -32.11 29.93 9.70
C VAL A 55 -33.44 30.33 9.09
N VAL A 56 -33.79 29.69 7.98
CA VAL A 56 -35.05 29.86 7.26
C VAL A 56 -35.98 28.73 7.66
N ILE A 57 -37.13 29.09 8.20
CA ILE A 57 -38.17 28.15 8.65
C ILE A 57 -39.26 28.16 7.60
N ASN A 58 -39.36 27.08 6.84
CA ASN A 58 -40.36 26.92 5.78
C ASN A 58 -41.53 26.09 6.29
N ASN A 59 -42.74 26.66 6.31
CA ASN A 59 -43.94 25.87 6.58
C ASN A 59 -44.41 25.19 5.28
N LEU A 60 -44.08 23.91 5.11
CA LEU A 60 -44.41 23.17 3.90
C LEU A 60 -45.89 22.76 3.86
N ASN A 61 -46.43 22.30 4.99
CA ASN A 61 -47.82 21.85 5.10
C ASN A 61 -48.29 21.63 6.56
N LEU A 62 -47.67 22.28 7.54
CA LEU A 62 -48.12 22.22 8.93
C LEU A 62 -49.35 23.12 9.11
N ASP A 63 -50.52 22.48 9.09
CA ASP A 63 -51.84 23.10 9.24
C ASP A 63 -52.24 23.04 10.73
N LEU A 64 -51.75 24.01 11.52
CA LEU A 64 -52.08 24.19 12.92
C LEU A 64 -52.42 25.65 13.18
N ASP A 65 -53.60 25.90 13.73
CA ASP A 65 -54.02 27.19 14.23
C ASP A 65 -53.79 27.30 15.75
N GLU A 66 -53.67 28.53 16.26
CA GLU A 66 -53.63 28.77 17.71
C GLU A 66 -54.86 28.16 18.39
N GLY A 67 -54.63 27.39 19.44
CA GLY A 67 -55.66 26.68 20.19
C GLY A 67 -55.92 25.25 19.74
N ASP A 68 -55.37 24.82 18.59
CA ASP A 68 -55.51 23.44 18.12
C ASP A 68 -54.88 22.45 19.09
N THR A 69 -55.54 21.31 19.30
CA THR A 69 -55.07 20.30 20.25
C THR A 69 -53.91 19.52 19.64
N VAL A 70 -52.71 19.66 20.22
CA VAL A 70 -51.51 18.95 19.77
C VAL A 70 -51.40 17.57 20.42
N HIS A 71 -51.65 17.47 21.73
CA HIS A 71 -51.60 16.20 22.46
C HIS A 71 -52.93 15.91 23.19
N PRO A 72 -53.80 15.03 22.66
CA PRO A 72 -55.15 14.80 23.21
C PRO A 72 -55.17 14.33 24.68
N ILE A 73 -54.20 13.50 25.09
CA ILE A 73 -54.17 12.95 26.46
C ILE A 73 -53.78 14.02 27.49
N LEU A 74 -52.83 14.88 27.14
CA LEU A 74 -52.35 15.95 28.01
C LEU A 74 -53.20 17.22 27.86
N ASN A 75 -54.09 17.26 26.86
CA ASN A 75 -54.90 18.41 26.48
C ASN A 75 -54.04 19.67 26.25
N THR A 76 -52.87 19.49 25.62
CA THR A 76 -52.00 20.61 25.23
C THR A 76 -52.49 21.17 23.90
N LYS A 77 -52.48 22.50 23.81
CA LYS A 77 -52.91 23.29 22.67
C LYS A 77 -51.72 24.02 22.06
N PHE A 78 -51.75 24.24 20.76
CA PHE A 78 -50.74 25.01 20.06
C PHE A 78 -50.90 26.50 20.37
N SER A 79 -49.81 27.22 20.65
CA SER A 79 -49.87 28.65 21.00
C SER A 79 -49.88 29.59 19.80
N GLY A 80 -49.70 29.08 18.58
CA GLY A 80 -49.45 29.91 17.38
C GLY A 80 -47.96 30.12 17.09
N ASP A 81 -47.09 29.87 18.06
CA ASP A 81 -45.65 30.08 17.93
C ASP A 81 -44.84 28.77 17.94
N LEU A 82 -43.69 28.84 17.30
CA LEU A 82 -42.59 27.88 17.32
C LEU A 82 -41.49 28.38 18.25
N VAL A 83 -40.73 27.45 18.83
CA VAL A 83 -39.48 27.78 19.50
C VAL A 83 -38.32 27.13 18.76
N VAL A 84 -37.37 27.96 18.36
CA VAL A 84 -36.16 27.56 17.64
C VAL A 84 -35.00 27.56 18.63
N HIS A 85 -34.51 26.38 18.94
CA HIS A 85 -33.31 26.17 19.73
C HIS A 85 -32.12 25.99 18.81
N VAL A 86 -31.12 26.86 18.93
CA VAL A 86 -29.86 26.72 18.23
C VAL A 86 -28.75 26.48 19.24
N SER A 87 -28.05 25.36 19.10
CA SER A 87 -26.89 24.99 19.90
C SER A 87 -25.65 25.13 19.05
N PHE A 88 -24.68 25.87 19.58
CA PHE A 88 -23.41 26.12 18.95
C PHE A 88 -22.32 25.44 19.76
N ILE A 89 -21.53 24.60 19.12
CA ILE A 89 -20.48 23.82 19.79
C ILE A 89 -19.20 23.92 18.96
N VAL A 90 -18.20 24.60 19.51
CA VAL A 90 -16.83 24.53 19.01
C VAL A 90 -16.12 23.41 19.75
N SER A 91 -15.58 22.46 19.02
CA SER A 91 -14.84 21.31 19.55
C SER A 91 -13.46 21.24 18.92
N LYS A 92 -12.53 20.60 19.60
CA LYS A 92 -11.34 20.05 18.95
C LYS A 92 -11.49 18.54 18.77
N GLU A 93 -11.09 18.07 17.61
CA GLU A 93 -11.17 16.68 17.18
C GLU A 93 -9.77 16.21 16.81
N GLY A 94 -9.38 15.04 17.29
CA GLY A 94 -8.07 14.48 16.99
C GLY A 94 -8.11 12.97 17.12
N ALA A 95 -6.96 12.34 16.87
CA ALA A 95 -6.80 10.90 17.00
C ALA A 95 -5.54 10.60 17.81
N LEU A 96 -5.66 9.70 18.79
CA LEU A 96 -4.52 9.20 19.54
C LEU A 96 -4.13 7.80 19.03
N PRO A 97 -2.83 7.51 18.87
CA PRO A 97 -2.39 6.15 18.58
C PRO A 97 -2.61 5.24 19.80
N VAL A 98 -3.39 4.17 19.63
CA VAL A 98 -3.64 3.12 20.63
C VAL A 98 -3.23 1.77 20.03
N GLY A 99 -1.93 1.50 20.09
CA GLY A 99 -1.35 0.33 19.40
C GLY A 99 -1.27 0.57 17.89
N ALA A 100 -1.86 -0.33 17.11
CA ALA A 100 -1.99 -0.18 15.65
C ALA A 100 -3.26 0.60 15.24
N GLU A 101 -4.17 0.88 16.18
CA GLU A 101 -5.42 1.59 15.91
C GLU A 101 -5.30 3.07 16.29
N ARG A 102 -6.14 3.90 15.66
CA ARG A 102 -6.34 5.30 16.02
C ARG A 102 -7.64 5.43 16.80
N GLN A 103 -7.59 5.99 18.01
CA GLN A 103 -8.78 6.33 18.79
C GLN A 103 -9.11 7.81 18.62
N GLU A 104 -10.22 8.10 17.95
CA GLU A 104 -10.74 9.45 17.81
C GLU A 104 -11.26 10.00 19.14
N TYR A 105 -11.06 11.29 19.36
CA TYR A 105 -11.63 12.01 20.49
C TYR A 105 -12.20 13.35 20.05
N ILE A 106 -13.24 13.79 20.77
CA ILE A 106 -13.87 15.09 20.58
C ILE A 106 -13.90 15.77 21.95
N THR A 107 -13.28 16.95 22.04
CA THR A 107 -13.26 17.76 23.25
C THR A 107 -14.00 19.08 23.00
N PRO A 108 -15.18 19.29 23.60
CA PRO A 108 -15.87 20.57 23.52
C PRO A 108 -15.02 21.68 24.13
N MET A 109 -14.79 22.76 23.38
CA MET A 109 -14.02 23.92 23.83
C MET A 109 -14.95 25.07 24.23
N LEU A 110 -15.98 25.33 23.42
CA LEU A 110 -16.97 26.37 23.68
C LEU A 110 -18.34 25.84 23.28
N ALA A 111 -19.33 26.05 24.14
CA ALA A 111 -20.70 25.77 23.80
C ALA A 111 -21.62 26.90 24.29
N TRP A 112 -22.55 27.32 23.45
CA TRP A 112 -23.62 28.22 23.86
C TRP A 112 -24.92 27.86 23.13
N LYS A 113 -26.03 28.33 23.69
CA LYS A 113 -27.36 28.04 23.16
C LYS A 113 -28.15 29.33 23.05
N GLU A 114 -28.92 29.44 21.99
CA GLU A 114 -29.88 30.52 21.77
C GLU A 114 -31.26 29.92 21.54
N SER A 115 -32.29 30.62 22.03
CA SER A 115 -33.69 30.21 21.89
C SER A 115 -34.48 31.42 21.43
N ASN A 116 -35.21 31.25 20.33
CA ASN A 116 -36.02 32.31 19.73
C ASN A 116 -37.44 31.79 19.53
N GLN A 117 -38.41 32.60 19.91
CA GLN A 117 -39.83 32.33 19.66
C GLN A 117 -40.22 33.01 18.34
N VAL A 118 -40.88 32.27 17.47
CA VAL A 118 -41.22 32.71 16.10
C VAL A 118 -42.65 32.29 15.82
N THR A 119 -43.47 33.17 15.26
CA THR A 119 -44.82 32.78 14.84
C THR A 119 -44.75 31.76 13.70
N LEU A 120 -45.60 30.73 13.74
CA LEU A 120 -45.67 29.73 12.68
C LEU A 120 -45.94 30.43 11.34
N PRO A 121 -45.05 30.33 10.34
CA PRO A 121 -45.30 30.93 9.04
C PRO A 121 -46.55 30.32 8.40
N SER A 122 -47.30 31.10 7.61
CA SER A 122 -48.43 30.55 6.85
C SER A 122 -47.93 29.42 5.93
N ILE A 123 -48.80 28.48 5.56
CA ILE A 123 -48.42 27.40 4.63
C ILE A 123 -47.89 27.99 3.33
N GLY A 124 -46.66 27.62 2.95
CA GLY A 124 -45.94 28.13 1.78
C GLY A 124 -45.14 29.41 2.03
N GLU A 125 -45.19 29.99 3.23
CA GLU A 125 -44.36 31.12 3.64
C GLU A 125 -43.14 30.67 4.46
N SER A 126 -42.21 31.62 4.66
CA SER A 126 -40.98 31.43 5.42
C SER A 126 -40.76 32.56 6.40
N ASP A 127 -40.07 32.26 7.50
CA ASP A 127 -39.53 33.26 8.42
C ASP A 127 -38.02 33.05 8.61
N PHE A 128 -37.34 34.11 9.03
CA PHE A 128 -35.88 34.24 9.00
C PHE A 128 -35.32 34.63 10.36
N LEU A 129 -34.43 33.81 10.89
CA LEU A 129 -33.69 34.10 12.12
C LEU A 129 -32.20 34.32 11.82
N PRO A 130 -31.68 35.55 12.01
CA PRO A 130 -30.27 35.84 11.80
C PRO A 130 -29.44 35.49 13.04
N TYR A 131 -28.28 34.87 12.79
CA TYR A 131 -27.24 34.62 13.78
C TYR A 131 -25.89 35.07 13.22
N SER A 132 -24.95 35.39 14.11
CA SER A 132 -23.60 35.80 13.72
C SER A 132 -22.56 35.05 14.56
N TYR A 133 -21.61 34.42 13.88
CA TYR A 133 -20.50 33.75 14.51
C TYR A 133 -19.18 34.35 14.04
N ASN A 134 -18.34 34.74 15.00
CA ASN A 134 -16.98 35.17 14.71
C ASN A 134 -16.03 33.98 14.94
N ALA A 135 -15.44 33.47 13.86
CA ALA A 135 -14.51 32.34 13.87
C ALA A 135 -13.19 32.67 14.61
N SER A 136 -12.98 33.92 15.04
CA SER A 136 -11.88 34.31 15.93
C SER A 136 -12.15 33.96 17.40
N ARG A 137 -13.41 33.66 17.79
CA ARG A 137 -13.77 33.42 19.21
C ARG A 137 -13.01 32.23 19.80
N MET A 138 -12.74 31.22 18.99
CA MET A 138 -11.98 30.03 19.32
C MET A 138 -11.27 29.56 18.06
N GLY A 139 -10.00 29.20 18.16
CA GLY A 139 -9.24 28.64 17.05
C GLY A 139 -7.99 27.93 17.54
N TYR A 140 -7.00 27.84 16.66
CA TYR A 140 -5.70 27.22 16.95
C TYR A 140 -4.88 28.12 17.89
N GLY A 141 -5.21 28.06 19.18
CA GLY A 141 -4.49 28.70 20.28
C GLY A 141 -3.49 27.75 20.95
N THR A 142 -3.11 28.03 22.20
CA THR A 142 -2.17 27.19 22.97
C THR A 142 -2.74 25.83 23.39
N GLU A 143 -4.03 25.58 23.17
CA GLU A 143 -4.74 24.39 23.65
C GLU A 143 -5.12 23.41 22.53
N VAL A 144 -4.85 23.78 21.27
CA VAL A 144 -5.16 22.97 20.10
C VAL A 144 -3.87 22.73 19.33
N ASP A 145 -3.50 21.47 19.19
CA ASP A 145 -2.34 21.08 18.42
C ASP A 145 -2.64 21.19 16.91
N VAL A 146 -1.61 21.37 16.08
CA VAL A 146 -1.78 21.62 14.64
C VAL A 146 -2.28 20.40 13.85
N ASP A 147 -2.10 19.20 14.41
CA ASP A 147 -2.64 17.94 13.92
C ASP A 147 -4.12 17.76 14.28
N GLU A 148 -4.62 18.40 15.33
CA GLU A 148 -6.04 18.43 15.69
C GLU A 148 -6.87 19.32 14.74
N TRP A 149 -8.16 19.04 14.59
CA TRP A 149 -9.14 19.85 13.88
C TRP A 149 -9.98 20.64 14.86
N VAL A 150 -10.15 21.95 14.63
CA VAL A 150 -11.20 22.72 15.31
C VAL A 150 -12.46 22.65 14.48
N THR A 151 -13.56 22.16 15.04
CA THR A 151 -14.85 22.05 14.37
C THR A 151 -15.89 22.96 15.01
N PHE A 152 -16.73 23.58 14.19
CA PHE A 152 -17.89 24.35 14.60
C PHE A 152 -19.16 23.61 14.20
N ASN A 153 -19.91 23.16 15.20
CA ASN A 153 -21.15 22.42 15.04
C ASN A 153 -22.33 23.33 15.38
N VAL A 154 -23.36 23.29 14.54
CA VAL A 154 -24.61 24.02 14.73
C VAL A 154 -25.76 23.02 14.69
N ASP A 155 -26.42 22.84 15.82
CA ASP A 155 -27.62 22.01 15.94
C ASP A 155 -28.83 22.93 16.09
N ILE A 156 -29.75 22.88 15.12
CA ILE A 156 -30.99 23.64 15.11
C ILE A 156 -32.14 22.68 15.33
N ASN A 157 -32.95 22.96 16.33
CA ASN A 157 -34.13 22.18 16.66
C ASN A 157 -35.33 23.12 16.77
N VAL A 158 -36.39 22.84 16.04
CA VAL A 158 -37.65 23.59 16.09
C VAL A 158 -38.69 22.78 16.83
N TYR A 159 -39.32 23.39 17.83
CA TYR A 159 -40.35 22.79 18.67
C TYR A 159 -41.65 23.56 18.53
N LEU A 160 -42.77 22.88 18.76
CA LEU A 160 -44.05 23.56 18.95
C LEU A 160 -44.05 24.23 20.33
N TRP A 161 -44.42 25.51 20.39
CA TRP A 161 -44.74 26.16 21.65
C TRP A 161 -46.18 25.82 22.02
N GLN A 162 -46.36 25.01 23.04
CA GLN A 162 -47.65 24.50 23.47
C GLN A 162 -48.05 25.13 24.80
N TYR A 163 -49.34 25.12 25.09
CA TYR A 163 -49.86 25.48 26.40
C TYR A 163 -50.97 24.54 26.84
N MET A 164 -51.20 24.47 28.15
CA MET A 164 -52.37 23.80 28.71
C MET A 164 -52.98 24.66 29.81
N GLU A 165 -54.30 24.55 29.98
CA GLU A 165 -55.05 25.26 31.02
C GLU A 165 -55.28 24.33 32.21
N ILE A 166 -54.69 24.66 33.36
CA ILE A 166 -54.84 23.91 34.62
C ILE A 166 -55.47 24.83 35.65
N GLU A 167 -56.69 24.51 36.09
CA GLU A 167 -57.41 25.30 37.11
C GLU A 167 -57.59 26.80 36.77
N GLY A 168 -57.53 27.16 35.49
CA GLY A 168 -57.64 28.53 34.99
C GLY A 168 -56.29 29.23 34.74
N ASP A 169 -55.17 28.58 35.09
CA ASP A 169 -53.82 29.06 34.76
C ASP A 169 -53.32 28.45 33.46
N THR A 170 -52.65 29.26 32.64
CA THR A 170 -52.01 28.80 31.40
C THR A 170 -50.55 28.43 31.66
N VAL A 171 -50.20 27.17 31.42
CA VAL A 171 -48.83 26.65 31.54
C VAL A 171 -48.29 26.37 30.15
N TYR A 172 -47.17 27.00 29.81
CA TYR A 172 -46.48 26.79 28.53
C TYR A 172 -45.43 25.67 28.65
N LEU A 173 -45.29 24.89 27.59
CA LEU A 173 -44.31 23.82 27.46
C LEU A 173 -43.89 23.63 25.99
N LEU A 174 -42.68 23.10 25.79
CA LEU A 174 -42.20 22.68 24.48
C LEU A 174 -42.74 21.29 24.15
N SER A 175 -42.89 20.99 22.86
CA SER A 175 -43.11 19.61 22.42
C SER A 175 -41.97 18.69 22.88
N ASP A 176 -42.29 17.44 23.22
CA ASP A 176 -41.30 16.43 23.66
C ASP A 176 -40.27 16.08 22.58
N SER A 177 -40.59 16.35 21.31
CA SER A 177 -39.71 16.14 20.16
C SER A 177 -39.75 17.34 19.23
N PRO A 178 -38.64 17.65 18.55
CA PRO A 178 -38.63 18.70 17.54
C PRO A 178 -39.41 18.27 16.30
N ILE A 179 -40.02 19.24 15.64
CA ILE A 179 -40.76 19.11 14.39
C ILE A 179 -39.90 19.42 13.16
N GLY A 180 -38.68 19.91 13.38
CA GLY A 180 -37.64 20.14 12.37
C GLY A 180 -36.28 20.17 13.03
N GLU A 181 -35.30 19.52 12.41
CA GLU A 181 -33.92 19.43 12.89
C GLU A 181 -32.95 19.73 11.74
N ALA A 182 -31.84 20.41 12.03
CA ALA A 182 -30.72 20.58 11.13
C ALA A 182 -29.41 20.50 11.90
N HIS A 183 -28.45 19.75 11.37
CA HIS A 183 -27.13 19.56 11.94
C HIS A 183 -26.08 19.97 10.91
N LEU A 184 -25.26 20.96 11.27
CA LEU A 184 -24.20 21.47 10.42
C LEU A 184 -22.88 21.33 11.14
N LYS A 185 -21.83 20.94 10.40
CA LYS A 185 -20.48 20.81 10.92
C LYS A 185 -19.52 21.46 9.94
N PHE A 186 -18.69 22.35 10.45
CA PHE A 186 -17.67 23.07 9.69
C PHE A 186 -16.30 22.89 10.33
N SER A 187 -15.25 22.78 9.52
CA SER A 187 -13.87 22.82 9.99
C SER A 187 -13.35 24.24 9.96
N ILE A 188 -12.76 24.71 11.06
CA ILE A 188 -12.11 26.02 11.10
C ILE A 188 -10.69 25.89 10.55
N ILE A 189 -10.36 26.73 9.57
CA ILE A 189 -9.06 26.75 8.88
C ILE A 189 -8.30 28.01 9.26
N SER A 190 -7.12 27.83 9.86
CA SER A 190 -6.21 28.93 10.19
C SER A 190 -4.96 28.89 9.30
N ASN A 191 -4.21 30.00 9.26
CA ASN A 191 -2.91 30.04 8.59
C ASN A 191 -1.94 28.97 9.12
N SER A 192 -1.99 28.67 10.43
CA SER A 192 -1.18 27.61 11.02
C SER A 192 -1.60 26.23 10.53
N LYS A 193 -2.91 25.98 10.37
CA LYS A 193 -3.41 24.72 9.82
C LYS A 193 -3.04 24.59 8.34
N VAL A 194 -3.17 25.66 7.55
CA VAL A 194 -2.72 25.68 6.15
C VAL A 194 -1.23 25.40 6.04
N ALA A 195 -0.39 26.01 6.89
CA ALA A 195 1.04 25.74 6.93
C ALA A 195 1.31 24.26 7.25
N TYR A 196 0.64 23.71 8.26
CA TYR A 196 0.72 22.29 8.61
C TYR A 196 0.36 21.37 7.44
N VAL A 197 -0.76 21.63 6.74
CA VAL A 197 -1.15 20.80 5.57
C VAL A 197 -0.09 20.86 4.47
N ASN A 198 0.49 22.04 4.21
CA ASN A 198 1.57 22.17 3.23
C ASN A 198 2.86 21.48 3.68
N ASP A 199 3.19 21.51 4.97
CA ASP A 199 4.35 20.81 5.52
C ASP A 199 4.17 19.28 5.41
N VAL A 200 2.96 18.77 5.69
CA VAL A 200 2.61 17.35 5.48
C VAL A 200 2.71 16.99 4.00
N PHE A 201 2.20 17.83 3.10
CA PHE A 201 2.30 17.63 1.65
C PHE A 201 3.77 17.59 1.16
N ALA A 202 4.61 18.49 1.68
CA ALA A 202 6.04 18.51 1.36
C ALA A 202 6.74 17.24 1.89
N ALA A 203 6.45 16.84 3.12
CA ALA A 203 6.98 15.59 3.70
C ALA A 203 6.57 14.36 2.87
N MET A 204 5.32 14.34 2.39
CA MET A 204 4.80 13.30 1.52
C MET A 204 5.55 13.23 0.18
N ASN A 205 5.89 14.38 -0.42
CA ASN A 205 6.73 14.41 -1.62
C ASN A 205 8.14 13.89 -1.34
N ASP A 206 8.75 14.33 -0.24
CA ASP A 206 10.10 13.91 0.16
C ASP A 206 10.16 12.39 0.43
N GLU A 207 9.12 11.83 1.05
CA GLU A 207 8.98 10.39 1.27
C GLU A 207 8.81 9.61 -0.03
N LEU A 208 8.00 10.12 -0.98
CA LEU A 208 7.83 9.51 -2.30
C LEU A 208 9.14 9.50 -3.11
N ASP A 209 9.89 10.60 -3.06
CA ASP A 209 11.20 10.69 -3.71
C ASP A 209 12.21 9.75 -3.03
N ALA A 210 12.23 9.68 -1.69
CA ALA A 210 13.06 8.75 -0.95
C ALA A 210 12.71 7.27 -1.25
N ALA A 211 11.43 6.95 -1.44
CA ALA A 211 10.99 5.61 -1.84
C ALA A 211 11.52 5.25 -3.24
N ARG A 212 11.42 6.16 -4.21
CA ARG A 212 11.96 5.97 -5.57
C ARG A 212 13.48 5.78 -5.55
N ASP A 213 14.20 6.59 -4.79
CA ASP A 213 15.65 6.48 -4.66
C ASP A 213 16.04 5.14 -4.03
N ALA A 214 15.37 4.73 -2.96
CA ALA A 214 15.61 3.43 -2.31
C ALA A 214 15.33 2.25 -3.24
N ILE A 215 14.26 2.30 -4.03
CA ILE A 215 13.96 1.28 -5.05
C ILE A 215 15.08 1.24 -6.09
N SER A 216 15.50 2.40 -6.61
CA SER A 216 16.59 2.49 -7.59
C SER A 216 17.90 1.92 -7.05
N ASP A 217 18.26 2.22 -5.80
CA ASP A 217 19.48 1.68 -5.16
C ASP A 217 19.43 0.15 -5.06
N VAL A 218 18.25 -0.42 -4.74
CA VAL A 218 18.08 -1.88 -4.68
C VAL A 218 18.12 -2.50 -6.07
N GLU A 219 17.49 -1.87 -7.08
CA GLU A 219 17.55 -2.32 -8.47
C GLU A 219 18.99 -2.33 -9.02
N ASP A 220 19.78 -1.31 -8.68
CA ASP A 220 21.19 -1.21 -9.05
C ASP A 220 22.03 -2.31 -8.41
N GLU A 221 21.82 -2.62 -7.12
CA GLU A 221 22.52 -3.69 -6.41
C GLU A 221 22.13 -5.08 -6.94
N LEU A 222 20.86 -5.28 -7.29
CA LEU A 222 20.37 -6.52 -7.90
C LEU A 222 20.75 -6.65 -9.39
N GLY A 223 21.09 -5.54 -10.04
CA GLY A 223 21.34 -5.48 -11.48
C GLY A 223 20.08 -5.74 -12.33
N ARG A 224 18.88 -5.51 -11.78
CA ARG A 224 17.59 -5.69 -12.48
C ARG A 224 16.48 -4.85 -11.84
N ALA A 225 15.43 -4.57 -12.62
CA ALA A 225 14.27 -3.82 -12.16
C ALA A 225 13.36 -4.61 -11.22
N LEU A 226 12.78 -3.92 -10.24
CA LEU A 226 11.75 -4.42 -9.34
C LEU A 226 10.37 -3.91 -9.79
N ASP A 227 9.36 -4.77 -9.73
CA ASP A 227 7.98 -4.40 -10.06
C ASP A 227 7.27 -3.88 -8.80
N ILE A 228 7.72 -2.72 -8.31
CA ILE A 228 7.15 -2.07 -7.12
C ILE A 228 6.17 -1.00 -7.56
N ASP A 229 4.91 -1.14 -7.15
CA ASP A 229 3.83 -0.22 -7.51
C ASP A 229 3.74 0.93 -6.50
N LEU A 230 4.17 2.12 -6.91
CA LEU A 230 3.96 3.36 -6.15
C LEU A 230 2.65 4.06 -6.51
N GLY A 231 1.79 3.45 -7.33
CA GLY A 231 0.59 4.06 -7.89
C GLY A 231 -0.39 4.57 -6.85
N ASP A 232 -0.58 3.84 -5.74
CA ASP A 232 -1.44 4.27 -4.64
C ASP A 232 -0.85 5.48 -3.90
N TYR A 233 0.49 5.52 -3.72
CA TYR A 233 1.17 6.68 -3.14
C TYR A 233 1.02 7.91 -4.07
N GLU A 234 1.33 7.75 -5.35
CA GLU A 234 1.21 8.82 -6.35
C GLU A 234 -0.24 9.33 -6.47
N ALA A 235 -1.23 8.44 -6.35
CA ALA A 235 -2.64 8.79 -6.37
C ALA A 235 -3.04 9.62 -5.13
N ALA A 236 -2.60 9.21 -3.94
CA ALA A 236 -2.84 9.95 -2.70
C ALA A 236 -2.17 11.34 -2.74
N TYR A 237 -0.93 11.42 -3.23
CA TYR A 237 -0.20 12.68 -3.40
C TYR A 237 -0.91 13.62 -4.39
N ALA A 238 -1.33 13.10 -5.54
CA ALA A 238 -2.06 13.87 -6.53
C ALA A 238 -3.43 14.34 -6.01
N ALA A 239 -4.14 13.52 -5.24
CA ALA A 239 -5.40 13.90 -4.60
C ALA A 239 -5.19 15.02 -3.58
N MET A 240 -4.19 14.90 -2.70
CA MET A 240 -3.84 15.93 -1.73
C MET A 240 -3.48 17.25 -2.42
N ASN A 241 -2.65 17.23 -3.46
CA ASN A 241 -2.29 18.42 -4.22
C ASN A 241 -3.53 19.09 -4.85
N SER A 242 -4.41 18.28 -5.47
CA SER A 242 -5.65 18.79 -6.08
C SER A 242 -6.54 19.50 -5.06
N HIS A 243 -6.69 18.94 -3.86
CA HIS A 243 -7.47 19.55 -2.79
C HIS A 243 -6.82 20.83 -2.25
N ILE A 244 -5.49 20.88 -2.11
CA ILE A 244 -4.76 22.09 -1.72
C ILE A 244 -4.95 23.21 -2.75
N GLU A 245 -4.84 22.90 -4.05
CA GLU A 245 -5.05 23.87 -5.13
C GLU A 245 -6.47 24.45 -5.15
N GLU A 246 -7.46 23.64 -4.74
CA GLU A 246 -8.86 24.05 -4.59
C GLU A 246 -9.14 24.79 -3.27
N GLY A 247 -8.24 24.70 -2.29
CA GLY A 247 -8.42 25.25 -0.94
C GLY A 247 -9.23 24.35 0.01
N ASP A 248 -9.39 23.07 -0.32
CA ASP A 248 -10.03 22.05 0.51
C ASP A 248 -9.02 21.35 1.42
N TYR A 249 -8.59 22.02 2.50
CA TYR A 249 -7.55 21.49 3.39
C TYR A 249 -8.02 20.29 4.23
N VAL A 250 -9.33 20.15 4.44
CA VAL A 250 -9.91 18.99 5.14
C VAL A 250 -9.75 17.75 4.27
N SER A 251 -10.23 17.80 3.03
CA SER A 251 -10.10 16.66 2.12
C SER A 251 -8.64 16.37 1.76
N ALA A 252 -7.77 17.39 1.70
CA ALA A 252 -6.33 17.21 1.50
C ALA A 252 -5.70 16.32 2.58
N ILE A 253 -5.98 16.60 3.85
CA ILE A 253 -5.48 15.77 4.96
C ILE A 253 -6.15 14.40 4.99
N SER A 254 -7.46 14.31 4.71
CA SER A 254 -8.13 13.01 4.63
C SER A 254 -7.55 12.11 3.53
N ALA A 255 -7.09 12.69 2.41
CA ALA A 255 -6.38 11.95 1.36
C ALA A 255 -5.04 11.38 1.85
N TYR A 256 -4.32 12.13 2.69
CA TYR A 256 -3.09 11.67 3.34
C TYR A 256 -3.36 10.62 4.42
N GLU A 257 -4.32 10.84 5.31
CA GLU A 257 -4.62 9.91 6.42
C GLU A 257 -5.22 8.59 5.95
N GLY A 258 -5.91 8.58 4.81
CA GLY A 258 -6.39 7.36 4.16
C GLY A 258 -5.28 6.56 3.48
N TYR A 259 -4.08 7.13 3.33
CA TYR A 259 -2.92 6.45 2.76
C TYR A 259 -2.12 5.77 3.88
N GLU A 260 -2.08 4.44 3.81
CA GLU A 260 -1.15 3.63 4.59
C GLU A 260 0.00 3.21 3.67
N PRO A 261 1.26 3.59 3.96
CA PRO A 261 2.37 3.27 3.08
C PRO A 261 2.63 1.75 3.03
N THR A 262 2.17 1.10 1.96
CA THR A 262 2.41 -0.34 1.69
C THR A 262 3.67 -0.60 0.89
N TRP A 263 4.25 0.43 0.26
CA TRP A 263 5.38 0.26 -0.67
C TRP A 263 6.60 -0.42 -0.04
N TRP A 264 6.81 -0.24 1.26
CA TRP A 264 7.90 -0.94 1.97
C TRP A 264 7.64 -2.45 2.08
N ASP A 265 6.38 -2.86 2.27
CA ASP A 265 6.01 -4.28 2.26
C ASP A 265 6.20 -4.89 0.86
N ASP A 266 5.93 -4.11 -0.19
CA ASP A 266 6.19 -4.52 -1.58
C ASP A 266 7.69 -4.67 -1.85
N VAL A 267 8.53 -3.73 -1.38
CA VAL A 267 10.00 -3.85 -1.44
C VAL A 267 10.47 -5.11 -0.72
N VAL A 268 10.00 -5.34 0.51
CA VAL A 268 10.39 -6.51 1.31
C VAL A 268 9.95 -7.80 0.61
N THR A 269 8.73 -7.84 0.08
CA THR A 269 8.20 -9.00 -0.65
C THR A 269 9.03 -9.26 -1.91
N ALA A 270 9.38 -8.23 -2.67
CA ALA A 270 10.24 -8.36 -3.84
C ALA A 270 11.64 -8.86 -3.50
N MET A 271 12.24 -8.35 -2.41
CA MET A 271 13.54 -8.81 -1.93
C MET A 271 13.51 -10.26 -1.44
N LEU A 272 12.44 -10.69 -0.76
CA LEU A 272 12.26 -12.08 -0.34
C LEU A 272 12.16 -13.02 -1.55
N GLY A 273 11.43 -12.62 -2.59
CA GLY A 273 11.37 -13.38 -3.85
C GLY A 273 12.74 -13.58 -4.50
N GLU A 274 13.64 -12.60 -4.37
CA GLU A 274 15.02 -12.73 -4.88
C GLU A 274 15.89 -13.65 -4.04
N VAL A 275 15.73 -13.62 -2.72
CA VAL A 275 16.41 -14.57 -1.84
C VAL A 275 16.02 -16.00 -2.23
N ASP A 276 14.73 -16.26 -2.42
CA ASP A 276 14.23 -17.57 -2.87
C ASP A 276 14.83 -17.97 -4.25
N ALA A 277 14.94 -17.01 -5.18
CA ALA A 277 15.56 -17.26 -6.49
C ALA A 277 17.05 -17.59 -6.39
N PHE A 278 17.80 -16.88 -5.55
CA PHE A 278 19.22 -17.17 -5.30
C PHE A 278 19.42 -18.52 -4.60
N GLU A 279 18.55 -18.89 -3.66
CA GLU A 279 18.57 -20.20 -3.02
C GLU A 279 18.40 -21.32 -4.06
N GLY A 280 17.46 -21.17 -5.00
CA GLY A 280 17.29 -22.11 -6.10
C GLY A 280 18.52 -22.24 -7.01
N LEU A 281 19.19 -21.12 -7.34
CA LEU A 281 20.44 -21.15 -8.11
C LEU A 281 21.59 -21.81 -7.36
N ILE A 282 21.68 -21.60 -6.04
CA ILE A 282 22.69 -22.25 -5.19
C ILE A 282 22.47 -23.77 -5.18
N GLU A 283 21.23 -24.23 -5.07
CA GLU A 283 20.89 -25.65 -5.14
C GLU A 283 21.27 -26.25 -6.51
N GLU A 284 20.94 -25.57 -7.61
CA GLU A 284 21.32 -25.99 -8.96
C GLU A 284 22.85 -26.09 -9.12
N TYR A 285 23.60 -25.10 -8.63
CA TYR A 285 25.07 -25.15 -8.68
C TYR A 285 25.67 -26.22 -7.77
N ALA A 286 25.05 -26.51 -6.63
CA ALA A 286 25.47 -27.59 -5.75
C ALA A 286 25.32 -28.95 -6.46
N ASP A 287 24.19 -29.18 -7.14
CA ASP A 287 23.94 -30.39 -7.94
C ASP A 287 24.95 -30.53 -9.09
N GLN A 288 25.20 -29.44 -9.82
CA GLN A 288 26.21 -29.43 -10.90
C GLN A 288 27.62 -29.75 -10.37
N PHE A 289 27.96 -29.26 -9.18
CA PHE A 289 29.25 -29.53 -8.55
C PHE A 289 29.38 -30.99 -8.11
N GLU A 290 28.30 -31.59 -7.60
CA GLU A 290 28.25 -33.02 -7.25
C GLU A 290 28.43 -33.90 -8.51
N GLU A 291 27.72 -33.59 -9.60
CA GLU A 291 27.86 -34.30 -10.88
C GLU A 291 29.29 -34.19 -11.43
N LEU A 292 29.88 -33.00 -11.41
CA LEU A 292 31.25 -32.78 -11.86
C LEU A 292 32.27 -33.55 -11.00
N THR A 293 32.03 -33.61 -9.69
CA THR A 293 32.87 -34.38 -8.76
C THR A 293 32.82 -35.87 -9.07
N ALA A 294 31.62 -36.43 -9.29
CA ALA A 294 31.44 -37.83 -9.67
C ALA A 294 32.12 -38.14 -11.02
N SER A 295 32.01 -37.25 -12.00
CA SER A 295 32.69 -37.40 -13.30
C SER A 295 34.22 -37.37 -13.17
N TYR A 296 34.75 -36.53 -12.27
CA TYR A 296 36.18 -36.49 -11.98
C TYR A 296 36.67 -37.81 -11.35
N GLU A 297 35.95 -38.34 -10.36
CA GLU A 297 36.28 -39.63 -9.73
C GLU A 297 36.26 -40.78 -10.74
N GLU A 298 35.30 -40.79 -11.68
CA GLU A 298 35.24 -41.78 -12.75
C GLU A 298 36.46 -41.67 -13.68
N LEU A 299 36.84 -40.46 -14.10
CA LEU A 299 38.02 -40.23 -14.93
C LEU A 299 39.31 -40.63 -14.22
N GLU A 300 39.44 -40.33 -12.93
CA GLU A 300 40.58 -40.74 -12.12
C GLU A 300 40.69 -42.27 -12.09
N SER A 301 39.59 -42.98 -11.87
CA SER A 301 39.56 -44.45 -11.94
C SER A 301 39.94 -44.97 -13.34
N GLN A 302 39.46 -44.34 -14.42
CA GLN A 302 39.84 -44.71 -15.79
C GLN A 302 41.35 -44.51 -16.03
N ILE A 303 41.97 -43.47 -15.48
CA ILE A 303 43.42 -43.22 -15.58
C ILE A 303 44.20 -44.30 -14.83
N GLU A 304 43.77 -44.67 -13.62
CA GLU A 304 44.40 -45.76 -12.86
C GLU A 304 44.34 -47.09 -13.62
N ASP A 305 43.19 -47.41 -14.23
CA ASP A 305 43.00 -48.59 -15.07
C ASP A 305 43.93 -48.59 -16.30
N ILE A 306 44.13 -47.43 -16.94
CA ILE A 306 45.07 -47.29 -18.06
C ILE A 306 46.50 -47.51 -17.57
N ALA A 307 46.90 -46.89 -16.46
CA ALA A 307 48.23 -47.05 -15.89
C ALA A 307 48.53 -48.52 -15.52
N ALA A 308 47.53 -49.24 -15.00
CA ALA A 308 47.63 -50.68 -14.72
C ALA A 308 47.84 -51.50 -16.00
N LYS A 309 47.11 -51.18 -17.08
CA LYS A 309 47.29 -51.82 -18.40
C LYS A 309 48.66 -51.52 -19.00
N ASP A 310 49.17 -50.30 -18.88
CA ASP A 310 50.52 -49.95 -19.35
C ASP A 310 51.60 -50.76 -18.63
N ALA A 311 51.44 -50.99 -17.31
CA ALA A 311 52.33 -51.87 -16.56
C ALA A 311 52.25 -53.34 -17.03
N GLU A 312 51.05 -53.84 -17.35
CA GLU A 312 50.86 -55.17 -17.93
C GLU A 312 51.53 -55.29 -19.31
N ILE A 313 51.39 -54.28 -20.17
CA ILE A 313 52.06 -54.24 -21.48
C ILE A 313 53.58 -54.29 -21.30
N ALA A 314 54.15 -53.49 -20.40
CA ALA A 314 55.59 -53.48 -20.14
C ALA A 314 56.11 -54.85 -19.65
N ASP A 315 55.34 -55.55 -18.81
CA ASP A 315 55.67 -56.91 -18.36
C ASP A 315 55.63 -57.91 -19.54
N LEU A 316 54.57 -57.86 -20.36
CA LEU A 316 54.45 -58.69 -21.56
C LEU A 316 55.59 -58.44 -22.55
N GLU A 317 56.00 -57.18 -22.76
CA GLU A 317 57.15 -56.83 -23.60
C GLU A 317 58.45 -57.44 -23.08
N ALA A 318 58.70 -57.38 -21.75
CA ALA A 318 59.87 -58.00 -21.12
C ALA A 318 59.86 -59.53 -21.26
N GLN A 319 58.69 -60.17 -21.12
CA GLN A 319 58.53 -61.60 -21.37
C GLN A 319 58.83 -61.97 -22.83
N ILE A 320 58.34 -61.17 -23.79
CA ILE A 320 58.63 -61.37 -25.22
C ILE A 320 60.12 -61.22 -25.51
N GLU A 321 60.79 -60.20 -24.98
CA GLU A 321 62.23 -60.00 -25.16
C GLU A 321 63.02 -61.21 -24.62
N THR A 322 62.63 -61.72 -23.45
CA THR A 322 63.21 -62.93 -22.85
C THR A 322 63.03 -64.16 -23.75
N LEU A 323 61.81 -64.37 -24.27
CA LEU A 323 61.52 -65.47 -25.21
C LEU A 323 62.29 -65.33 -26.53
N GLN A 324 62.44 -64.11 -27.05
CA GLN A 324 63.23 -63.82 -28.24
C GLN A 324 64.72 -64.08 -28.00
N SER A 325 65.26 -63.71 -26.84
CA SER A 325 66.64 -64.03 -26.45
C SER A 325 66.86 -65.54 -26.34
N ASN A 326 65.94 -66.25 -25.68
CA ASN A 326 65.99 -67.71 -25.56
C ASN A 326 65.90 -68.39 -26.94
N SER A 327 64.99 -67.97 -27.82
CA SER A 327 64.88 -68.54 -29.16
C SER A 327 66.11 -68.26 -30.01
N ARG A 328 66.72 -67.06 -29.92
CA ARG A 328 68.04 -66.78 -30.53
C ARG A 328 69.09 -67.74 -29.99
N LEU A 329 69.16 -67.96 -28.68
CA LEU A 329 70.09 -68.91 -28.07
C LEU A 329 69.88 -70.34 -28.58
N TYR A 330 68.63 -70.79 -28.71
CA TYR A 330 68.28 -72.08 -29.28
C TYR A 330 68.68 -72.19 -30.76
N ILE A 331 68.44 -71.15 -31.57
CA ILE A 331 68.85 -71.10 -32.97
C ILE A 331 70.38 -71.14 -33.08
N PHE A 332 71.11 -70.32 -32.31
CA PHE A 332 72.57 -70.35 -32.26
C PHE A 332 73.09 -71.71 -31.79
N GLY A 333 72.45 -72.31 -30.79
CA GLY A 333 72.73 -73.65 -30.31
C GLY A 333 72.56 -74.69 -31.41
N MET A 334 71.44 -74.68 -32.14
CA MET A 334 71.16 -75.57 -33.27
C MET A 334 72.14 -75.37 -34.43
N VAL A 335 72.50 -74.12 -34.76
CA VAL A 335 73.47 -73.80 -35.81
C VAL A 335 74.87 -74.27 -35.40
N ALA A 336 75.27 -74.07 -34.15
CA ALA A 336 76.54 -74.55 -33.62
C ALA A 336 76.59 -76.08 -33.58
N LEU A 337 75.51 -76.74 -33.15
CA LEU A 337 75.38 -78.20 -33.20
C LEU A 337 75.45 -78.71 -34.63
N GLY A 338 74.74 -78.07 -35.55
CA GLY A 338 74.80 -78.36 -36.98
C GLY A 338 76.21 -78.18 -37.55
N ALA A 339 76.92 -77.11 -37.19
CA ALA A 339 78.30 -76.87 -37.58
C ALA A 339 79.26 -77.93 -37.01
N VAL A 340 79.07 -78.35 -35.75
CA VAL A 340 79.83 -79.44 -35.12
C VAL A 340 79.53 -80.77 -35.80
N LEU A 341 78.28 -81.04 -36.18
CA LEU A 341 77.87 -82.25 -36.89
C LEU A 341 78.47 -82.29 -38.30
N ILE A 342 78.47 -81.16 -39.01
CA ILE A 342 79.15 -80.98 -40.30
C ILE A 342 80.66 -81.19 -40.11
N ALA A 343 81.28 -80.57 -39.10
CA ALA A 343 82.71 -80.75 -38.82
C ALA A 343 83.06 -82.19 -38.44
N ALA A 344 82.20 -82.89 -37.70
CA ALA A 344 82.37 -84.29 -37.34
C ALA A 344 82.19 -85.21 -38.55
N LEU A 345 81.25 -84.92 -39.46
CA LEU A 345 81.11 -85.61 -40.75
C LEU A 345 82.32 -85.36 -41.65
N VAL A 346 82.81 -84.13 -41.74
CA VAL A 346 84.05 -83.79 -42.46
C VAL A 346 85.25 -84.52 -41.84
N ARG A 347 85.29 -84.71 -40.51
CA ARG A 347 86.35 -85.45 -39.82
C ARG A 347 86.23 -86.97 -39.95
N MET A 348 85.02 -87.51 -40.04
CA MET A 348 84.76 -88.94 -40.29
C MET A 348 85.04 -89.34 -41.74
N PHE A 349 84.81 -88.44 -42.70
CA PHE A 349 85.05 -88.72 -44.13
C PHE A 349 86.36 -88.12 -44.67
N GLY A 350 87.08 -87.32 -43.88
CA GLY A 350 88.26 -86.56 -44.30
C GLY A 350 89.64 -87.21 -44.08
N LYS A 351 89.74 -88.54 -44.11
CA LYS A 351 91.03 -89.25 -44.22
C LYS A 351 90.98 -90.29 -45.34
N LEU A 352 91.03 -89.79 -46.58
CA LEU A 352 91.54 -90.51 -47.74
C LEU A 352 92.64 -89.65 -48.38
N PRO A 353 93.87 -90.18 -48.56
CA PRO A 353 94.97 -89.42 -49.13
C PRO A 353 94.97 -89.54 -50.66
N GLY A 354 95.24 -88.44 -51.36
CA GLY A 354 95.46 -88.55 -52.80
C GLY A 354 95.74 -87.25 -53.54
N LYS A 355 97.04 -86.91 -53.61
CA LYS A 355 97.73 -86.29 -54.76
C LYS A 355 97.34 -84.87 -55.24
N LYS A 356 98.36 -84.01 -55.13
CA LYS A 356 98.82 -82.94 -56.05
C LYS A 356 98.08 -82.80 -57.40
N ALA A 357 97.67 -81.57 -57.71
CA ALA A 357 97.99 -80.86 -58.96
C ALA A 357 97.75 -79.35 -58.80
N SER A 358 98.63 -78.54 -59.38
CA SER A 358 98.52 -77.07 -59.55
C SER A 358 97.72 -76.74 -60.84
N PRO A 359 97.62 -75.48 -61.30
CA PRO A 359 97.35 -74.19 -60.67
C PRO A 359 96.11 -73.54 -61.37
N GLN A 360 96.04 -72.20 -61.39
CA GLN A 360 95.39 -71.33 -62.39
C GLN A 360 94.05 -70.61 -62.07
N THR A 361 94.19 -69.28 -61.93
CA THR A 361 93.46 -68.17 -62.61
C THR A 361 91.96 -67.90 -62.44
N SER A 362 91.70 -66.62 -62.10
CA SER A 362 90.57 -65.71 -62.45
C SER A 362 89.16 -66.13 -62.04
N LEU A 363 88.32 -65.26 -61.46
CA LEU A 363 88.09 -63.83 -61.73
C LEU A 363 87.53 -63.14 -60.48
#